data_AF-A0A372QQB3-F1
#
_entry.id   AF-A0A372QQB3-F1
#
_cell.length_a   1.000
_cell.length_b   1.000
_cell.length_c   1.000
_cell.angle_alpha   90.00
_cell.angle_beta   90.00
_cell.angle_gamma   90.00
#
_symmetry.space_group_name_H-M   'P 1'
#
loop_
_entity.id
_entity.type
_entity.pdbx_description
1 polymer ?
#
loop_
_entity_poly.entity_id
_entity_poly.type
_entity_poly.pdbx_seq_one_letter_code
_entity_poly.pdbx_strand_id
1 'polypeptide(L)'
;MLNSISIVSLLSYFLLGVIGWITYKIFIWPYYVSPLRKIPGPPSDNPILGNIKSLLSPVDSTDPQLEWVRKYGNIVKYNGLFNKPTLFVADPKIIQEILTSSKAYDFVKSHNEFNIALLGNGLVFAEGDDHKRQRKMMTPTFTHSNIKEMVPTFIRVASTLKGLIEKEINQGNSNINLSPYISKTTLDIIGLV
;
A
#
# COMPACT_ATOMS: atom_id res chain seq x y z
N MET A 1 4.47 34.39 40.55
CA MET A 1 3.87 35.08 39.37
C MET A 1 4.88 35.32 38.24
N LEU A 2 6.16 35.60 38.51
CA LEU A 2 7.17 35.81 37.46
C LEU A 2 7.54 34.51 36.68
N ASN A 3 7.56 33.35 37.34
CA ASN A 3 7.89 32.07 36.68
C ASN A 3 6.79 31.51 35.76
N SER A 4 5.53 31.90 35.93
CA SER A 4 4.44 31.44 35.06
C SER A 4 4.41 32.20 33.74
N ILE A 5 4.80 33.48 33.74
CA ILE A 5 4.84 34.32 32.54
C ILE A 5 5.98 33.89 31.59
N SER A 6 7.13 33.46 32.14
CA SER A 6 8.23 32.91 31.34
C SER A 6 7.90 31.55 30.71
N ILE A 7 7.16 30.69 31.42
CA ILE A 7 6.70 29.41 30.88
C ILE A 7 5.67 29.61 29.77
N VAL A 8 4.70 30.52 29.95
CA VAL A 8 3.67 30.80 28.95
C VAL A 8 4.28 31.38 27.66
N SER A 9 5.27 32.27 27.79
CA SER A 9 5.98 32.81 26.62
C SER A 9 6.84 31.75 25.92
N LEU A 10 7.53 30.88 26.67
CA LEU A 10 8.27 29.76 26.07
C LEU A 10 7.35 28.82 25.28
N LEU A 11 6.19 28.48 25.85
CA LEU A 11 5.19 27.65 25.19
C LEU A 11 4.62 28.34 23.94
N SER A 12 4.40 29.66 23.97
CA SER A 12 3.88 30.39 22.81
C SER A 12 4.90 30.45 21.67
N TYR A 13 6.19 30.70 21.94
CA TYR A 13 7.24 30.63 20.92
C TYR A 13 7.39 29.23 20.33
N PHE A 14 7.29 28.19 21.18
CA PHE A 14 7.30 26.81 20.71
C PHE A 14 6.13 26.52 19.77
N LEU A 15 4.90 26.91 20.15
CA LEU A 15 3.71 26.74 19.32
C LEU A 15 3.83 27.49 17.99
N LEU A 16 4.32 28.73 18.00
CA LEU A 16 4.58 29.50 16.77
C LEU A 16 5.61 28.81 15.87
N GLY A 17 6.68 28.27 16.45
CA GLY A 17 7.68 27.48 15.72
C GLY A 17 7.09 26.23 15.07
N VAL A 18 6.24 25.50 15.81
CA VAL A 18 5.53 24.32 15.30
C VAL A 18 4.57 24.69 14.17
N ILE A 19 3.79 25.76 14.32
CA ILE A 19 2.88 26.25 13.27
C ILE A 19 3.67 26.68 12.03
N GLY A 20 4.77 27.42 12.20
CA GLY A 20 5.67 27.81 11.11
C GLY A 20 6.27 26.61 10.38
N TRP A 21 6.68 25.58 11.13
CA TRP A 21 7.20 24.35 10.55
C TRP A 21 6.12 23.55 9.79
N ILE A 22 4.91 23.42 10.34
CA ILE A 22 3.77 22.74 9.70
C ILE A 22 3.37 23.47 8.42
N THR A 23 3.23 24.79 8.48
CA THR A 23 2.88 25.62 7.31
C THR A 23 3.94 25.51 6.22
N TYR A 24 5.23 25.58 6.58
CA TYR A 24 6.31 25.31 5.64
C TYR A 24 6.20 23.93 5.01
N LYS A 25 6.00 22.87 5.81
CA LYS A 25 5.92 21.49 5.34
C LYS A 25 4.72 21.21 4.42
N ILE A 26 3.56 21.80 4.70
CA ILE A 26 2.31 21.53 3.97
C ILE A 26 2.15 22.42 2.74
N PHE A 27 2.58 23.69 2.80
CA PHE A 27 2.30 24.69 1.76
C PHE A 27 3.54 25.16 1.00
N ILE A 28 4.71 25.25 1.63
CA ILE A 28 5.90 25.80 0.96
C ILE A 28 6.72 24.69 0.31
N TRP A 29 7.04 23.65 1.08
CA TRP A 29 7.92 22.57 0.63
C TRP A 29 7.38 21.81 -0.59
N PRO A 30 6.10 21.38 -0.65
CA PRO A 30 5.60 20.57 -1.75
C PRO A 30 5.57 21.30 -3.11
N TYR A 31 5.30 22.61 -3.08
CA TYR A 31 5.07 23.41 -4.27
C TYR A 31 6.32 24.15 -4.74
N TYR A 32 7.17 24.62 -3.82
CA TYR A 32 8.31 25.47 -4.16
C TYR A 32 9.66 24.79 -4.02
N VAL A 33 9.82 23.84 -3.08
CA VAL A 33 11.14 23.27 -2.74
C VAL A 33 11.33 21.86 -3.28
N SER A 34 10.28 21.05 -3.29
CA SER A 34 10.35 19.63 -3.65
C SER A 34 10.98 19.41 -5.03
N PRO A 35 11.92 18.45 -5.18
CA PRO A 35 12.47 18.10 -6.49
C PRO A 35 11.39 17.59 -7.44
N LEU A 36 10.28 17.07 -6.90
CA LEU A 36 9.17 16.53 -7.67
C LEU A 36 8.28 17.61 -8.29
N ARG A 37 8.46 18.90 -7.95
CA ARG A 37 7.54 20.00 -8.34
C ARG A 37 7.30 20.10 -9.85
N LYS A 38 8.27 19.70 -10.68
CA LYS A 38 8.20 19.75 -12.15
C LYS A 38 7.46 18.58 -12.78
N ILE A 39 7.19 17.52 -12.02
CA ILE A 39 6.50 16.33 -12.52
C ILE A 39 5.00 16.64 -12.58
N PRO A 40 4.34 16.36 -13.73
CA PRO A 40 2.93 16.64 -13.91
C PRO A 40 2.07 15.74 -13.01
N GLY A 41 0.87 16.19 -12.69
CA GLY A 41 -0.09 15.42 -11.92
C GLY A 41 -1.28 16.23 -11.45
N PRO A 42 -2.24 15.60 -10.76
CA PRO A 42 -3.44 16.26 -10.29
C PRO A 42 -3.11 17.39 -9.27
N PRO A 43 -3.90 18.48 -9.25
CA PRO A 43 -3.83 19.43 -8.14
C PRO A 43 -4.25 18.73 -6.85
N SER A 44 -3.76 19.22 -5.70
CA SER A 44 -4.20 18.72 -4.39
C SER A 44 -5.66 19.11 -4.14
N ASP A 45 -6.49 18.17 -3.70
CA ASP A 45 -7.90 18.45 -3.37
C ASP A 45 -8.03 19.19 -2.03
N ASN A 46 -7.15 18.89 -1.06
CA ASN A 46 -7.12 19.50 0.27
C ASN A 46 -5.70 19.45 0.85
N PRO A 47 -5.20 20.50 1.54
CA PRO A 47 -3.89 20.49 2.20
C PRO A 47 -3.61 19.34 3.18
N ILE A 48 -4.63 18.80 3.85
CA ILE A 48 -4.48 17.73 4.86
C ILE A 48 -4.51 16.34 4.20
N LEU A 49 -5.46 16.09 3.30
CA LEU A 49 -5.64 14.77 2.68
C LEU A 49 -4.94 14.62 1.33
N GLY A 50 -4.46 15.71 0.74
CA GLY A 50 -3.91 15.70 -0.60
C GLY A 50 -4.95 15.18 -1.60
N ASN A 51 -4.56 14.12 -2.33
CA ASN A 51 -5.35 13.36 -3.28
C ASN A 51 -5.79 12.00 -2.74
N ILE A 52 -5.63 11.73 -1.44
CA ILE A 52 -5.97 10.42 -0.84
C ILE A 52 -7.46 10.14 -0.95
N LYS A 53 -8.30 11.17 -0.86
CA LYS A 53 -9.74 10.99 -1.03
C LYS A 53 -10.08 10.36 -2.38
N SER A 54 -9.43 10.82 -3.46
CA SER A 54 -9.61 10.24 -4.79
C SER A 54 -9.08 8.81 -4.85
N LEU A 55 -7.92 8.53 -4.23
CA LEU A 55 -7.35 7.18 -4.16
C LEU A 55 -8.18 6.18 -3.35
N LEU A 56 -8.98 6.66 -2.40
CA LEU A 56 -9.90 5.85 -1.59
C LEU A 56 -11.31 5.79 -2.16
N SER A 57 -11.50 6.20 -3.42
CA SER A 57 -12.81 6.13 -4.07
C SER A 57 -13.31 4.68 -4.14
N PRO A 58 -14.64 4.44 -4.08
CA PRO A 58 -15.19 3.08 -4.15
C PRO A 58 -14.73 2.30 -5.38
N VAL A 59 -14.65 0.98 -5.26
CA VAL A 59 -14.16 0.07 -6.32
C VAL A 59 -14.92 0.21 -7.64
N ASP A 60 -16.20 0.61 -7.60
CA ASP A 60 -17.04 0.80 -8.79
C ASP A 60 -16.78 2.14 -9.53
N SER A 61 -15.88 2.98 -9.00
CA SER A 61 -15.48 4.23 -9.66
C SER A 61 -14.28 4.02 -10.58
N THR A 62 -14.10 4.92 -11.55
CA THR A 62 -12.92 4.89 -12.42
C THR A 62 -11.66 4.99 -11.58
N ASP A 63 -10.69 4.09 -11.82
CA ASP A 63 -9.41 4.12 -11.13
C ASP A 63 -8.72 5.48 -11.35
N PRO A 64 -8.56 6.31 -10.30
CA PRO A 64 -7.96 7.63 -10.42
C PRO A 64 -6.52 7.57 -10.91
N GLN A 65 -5.77 6.52 -10.54
CA GLN A 65 -4.38 6.36 -10.98
C GLN A 65 -4.32 6.12 -12.48
N LEU A 66 -5.25 5.33 -13.02
CA LEU A 66 -5.36 5.08 -14.45
C LEU A 66 -5.73 6.37 -15.22
N GLU A 67 -6.66 7.16 -14.70
CA GLU A 67 -7.00 8.46 -15.30
C GLU A 67 -5.82 9.42 -15.30
N TRP A 68 -5.07 9.47 -14.19
CA TRP A 68 -3.91 10.33 -14.09
C TRP A 68 -2.81 9.91 -15.05
N VAL A 69 -2.54 8.61 -15.21
CA VAL A 69 -1.57 8.12 -16.19
C VAL A 69 -1.98 8.52 -17.61
N ARG A 70 -3.26 8.35 -17.95
CA ARG A 70 -3.78 8.75 -19.28
C ARG A 70 -3.62 10.26 -19.53
N LYS A 71 -3.78 11.08 -18.50
CA LYS A 71 -3.75 12.55 -18.61
C LYS A 71 -2.35 13.16 -18.53
N TYR A 72 -1.51 12.65 -17.63
CA TYR A 72 -0.22 13.26 -17.27
C TYR A 72 0.99 12.42 -17.71
N GLY A 73 0.77 11.20 -18.22
CA GLY A 73 1.79 10.27 -18.65
C GLY A 73 2.20 9.25 -17.59
N ASN A 74 3.22 8.44 -17.88
CA ASN A 74 3.61 7.29 -17.06
C ASN A 74 4.28 7.64 -15.73
N ILE A 75 4.57 8.91 -15.47
CA ILE A 75 5.16 9.39 -14.20
C ILE A 75 4.29 10.54 -13.71
N VAL A 76 3.58 10.30 -12.62
CA VAL A 76 2.62 11.25 -12.07
C VAL A 76 3.04 11.62 -10.66
N LYS A 77 3.05 12.92 -10.36
CA LYS A 77 3.17 13.42 -8.98
C LYS A 77 1.79 13.71 -8.40
N TYR A 78 1.43 13.04 -7.32
CA TYR A 78 0.25 13.37 -6.53
C TYR A 78 0.65 13.81 -5.12
N ASN A 79 -0.30 14.37 -4.37
CA ASN A 79 -0.08 14.82 -3.00
C ASN A 79 -0.71 13.81 -2.03
N GLY A 80 0.08 13.26 -1.11
CA GLY A 80 -0.40 12.37 -0.05
C GLY A 80 -0.87 13.15 1.19
N LEU A 81 -0.90 12.49 2.35
CA LEU A 81 -1.22 13.13 3.63
C LEU A 81 -0.30 14.34 3.86
N PHE A 82 -0.89 15.42 4.37
CA PHE A 82 -0.22 16.70 4.62
C PHE A 82 0.51 17.25 3.38
N ASN A 83 -0.11 17.07 2.21
CA ASN A 83 0.44 17.45 0.90
C ASN A 83 1.81 16.83 0.58
N LYS A 84 2.19 15.70 1.20
CA LYS A 84 3.47 15.05 0.92
C LYS A 84 3.54 14.64 -0.57
N PRO A 85 4.41 15.26 -1.39
CA PRO A 85 4.62 14.87 -2.79
C PRO A 85 5.01 13.40 -2.88
N THR A 86 4.28 12.66 -3.71
CA THR A 86 4.47 11.22 -3.92
C THR A 86 4.43 10.93 -5.42
N LEU A 87 5.27 10.00 -5.87
CA LEU A 87 5.30 9.56 -7.25
C LEU A 87 4.47 8.30 -7.45
N PHE A 88 3.68 8.32 -8.50
CA PHE A 88 3.11 7.14 -9.10
C PHE A 88 3.85 6.88 -10.42
N VAL A 89 4.48 5.72 -10.52
CA VAL A 89 5.28 5.32 -11.69
C VAL A 89 4.58 4.14 -12.36
N ALA A 90 4.20 4.33 -13.61
CA ALA A 90 3.57 3.32 -14.47
C ALA A 90 4.47 2.92 -15.66
N ASP A 91 5.70 3.42 -15.72
CA ASP A 91 6.67 3.04 -16.77
C ASP A 91 7.36 1.71 -16.41
N PRO A 92 7.25 0.67 -17.26
CA PRO A 92 7.79 -0.66 -16.94
C PRO A 92 9.31 -0.69 -16.83
N LYS A 93 10.05 0.16 -17.56
CA LYS A 93 11.52 0.21 -17.48
C LYS A 93 11.96 0.82 -16.15
N ILE A 94 11.30 1.89 -15.73
CA ILE A 94 11.58 2.53 -14.43
C ILE A 94 11.17 1.60 -13.29
N ILE A 95 10.01 0.95 -13.36
CA ILE A 95 9.59 -0.04 -12.36
C ILE A 95 10.62 -1.17 -12.25
N GLN A 96 11.09 -1.70 -13.38
CA GLN A 96 12.12 -2.73 -13.39
C GLN A 96 13.41 -2.23 -12.71
N GLU A 97 13.87 -1.03 -13.04
CA GLU A 97 15.06 -0.44 -12.40
C GLU A 97 14.88 -0.30 -10.88
N ILE A 98 13.73 0.20 -10.42
CA ILE A 98 13.44 0.35 -8.98
C ILE A 98 13.40 -1.00 -8.28
N LEU A 99 12.76 -2.02 -8.88
CA LEU A 99 12.46 -3.29 -8.20
C LEU A 99 13.54 -4.36 -8.35
N THR A 100 14.41 -4.27 -9.37
CA THR A 100 15.35 -5.36 -9.70
C THR A 100 16.82 -4.96 -9.79
N SER A 101 17.13 -3.66 -9.77
CA SER A 101 18.53 -3.23 -9.82
C SER A 101 19.31 -3.67 -8.58
N SER A 102 20.63 -3.48 -8.62
CA SER A 102 21.52 -3.63 -7.44
C SER A 102 21.07 -2.80 -6.23
N LYS A 103 20.17 -1.83 -6.44
CA LYS A 103 19.57 -0.93 -5.47
C LYS A 103 18.13 -1.30 -5.09
N ALA A 104 17.65 -2.50 -5.40
CA ALA A 104 16.29 -2.92 -5.04
C ALA A 104 15.99 -2.81 -3.53
N TYR A 105 17.01 -2.89 -2.67
CA TYR A 105 16.89 -2.68 -1.22
C TYR A 105 16.96 -1.20 -0.78
N ASP A 106 17.29 -0.27 -1.68
CA ASP A 106 17.19 1.17 -1.44
C ASP A 106 15.73 1.65 -1.56
N PHE A 107 14.88 0.87 -2.23
CA PHE A 107 13.45 1.10 -2.24
C PHE A 107 12.85 0.72 -0.88
N VAL A 108 12.50 1.74 -0.10
CA VAL A 108 11.82 1.57 1.20
C VAL A 108 10.32 1.48 0.96
N LYS A 109 9.71 0.36 1.37
CA LYS A 109 8.25 0.16 1.32
C LYS A 109 7.57 1.22 2.20
N SER A 110 6.30 1.50 1.89
CA SER A 110 5.49 2.33 2.77
C SER A 110 5.36 1.68 4.14
N HIS A 111 5.86 2.36 5.17
CA HIS A 111 5.78 1.86 6.53
C HIS A 111 4.33 1.86 7.01
N ASN A 112 3.83 0.70 7.44
CA ASN A 112 2.47 0.53 7.91
C ASN A 112 2.50 -0.04 9.33
N GLU A 113 2.66 0.84 10.31
CA GLU A 113 2.79 0.47 11.73
C GLU A 113 1.60 -0.33 12.24
N PHE A 114 0.39 -0.01 11.77
CA PHE A 114 -0.82 -0.74 12.16
C PHE A 114 -0.75 -2.21 11.74
N ASN A 115 -0.40 -2.47 10.47
CA ASN A 115 -0.27 -3.85 9.98
C ASN A 115 0.90 -4.59 10.63
N ILE A 116 2.01 -3.91 10.91
CA ILE A 116 3.16 -4.50 11.61
C ILE A 116 2.79 -4.86 13.05
N ALA A 117 1.99 -4.03 13.73
CA ALA A 117 1.51 -4.32 15.09
C ALA A 117 0.56 -5.53 15.12
N LEU A 118 -0.27 -5.69 14.08
CA LEU A 118 -1.25 -6.77 13.99
C LEU A 118 -0.64 -8.11 13.52
N LEU A 119 0.20 -8.07 12.50
CA LEU A 119 0.72 -9.25 11.79
C LEU A 119 2.19 -9.55 12.12
N GLY A 120 2.87 -8.66 12.83
CA GLY A 120 4.31 -8.73 13.10
C GLY A 120 5.16 -8.23 11.92
N ASN A 121 6.46 -8.10 12.16
CA ASN A 121 7.46 -7.73 11.15
C ASN A 121 7.88 -8.93 10.27
N GLY A 122 6.90 -9.52 9.58
CA GLY A 122 7.10 -10.65 8.67
C GLY A 122 7.63 -10.24 7.29
N LEU A 123 7.81 -11.21 6.40
CA LEU A 123 8.52 -11.03 5.11
C LEU A 123 7.95 -9.90 4.24
N VAL A 124 6.65 -9.64 4.33
CA VAL A 124 5.98 -8.57 3.59
C VAL A 124 6.47 -7.18 4.05
N PHE A 125 6.68 -6.99 5.35
CA PHE A 125 7.01 -5.69 5.96
C PHE A 125 8.50 -5.52 6.28
N ALA A 126 9.22 -6.62 6.46
CA ALA A 126 10.65 -6.60 6.74
C ALA A 126 11.42 -5.91 5.60
N GLU A 127 12.49 -5.21 5.98
CA GLU A 127 13.40 -4.49 5.07
C GLU A 127 14.86 -4.93 5.27
N GLY A 128 15.70 -4.60 4.30
CA GLY A 128 17.15 -4.81 4.39
C GLY A 128 17.54 -6.25 4.73
N ASP A 129 18.41 -6.41 5.72
CA ASP A 129 18.96 -7.72 6.09
C ASP A 129 17.96 -8.63 6.79
N ASP A 130 16.96 -8.08 7.50
CA ASP A 130 15.86 -8.86 8.04
C ASP A 130 15.02 -9.49 6.93
N HIS A 131 14.70 -8.70 5.90
CA HIS A 131 14.02 -9.22 4.71
C HIS A 131 14.85 -10.31 4.01
N LYS A 132 16.15 -10.09 3.79
CA LYS A 132 17.05 -11.08 3.18
C LYS A 132 17.07 -12.39 3.97
N ARG A 133 17.20 -12.31 5.30
CA ARG A 133 17.23 -13.48 6.19
C ARG A 133 15.91 -14.25 6.13
N GLN A 134 14.78 -13.56 6.31
CA GLN A 134 13.45 -14.17 6.26
C GLN A 134 13.17 -14.79 4.88
N ARG A 135 13.52 -14.10 3.79
CA ARG A 135 13.34 -14.61 2.42
C ARG A 135 14.17 -15.87 2.19
N LYS A 136 15.44 -15.88 2.63
CA LYS A 136 16.32 -17.05 2.51
C LYS A 136 15.77 -18.26 3.26
N MET A 137 15.16 -18.05 4.43
CA MET A 137 14.54 -19.11 5.22
C MET A 137 13.25 -19.64 4.59
N MET A 138 12.41 -18.78 4.01
CA MET A 138 11.10 -19.15 3.47
C MET A 138 11.13 -19.72 2.05
N THR A 139 12.07 -19.28 1.20
CA THR A 139 12.11 -19.68 -0.23
C THR A 139 12.13 -21.20 -0.45
N PRO A 140 12.87 -22.02 0.33
CA PRO A 140 12.90 -23.47 0.13
C PRO A 140 11.54 -24.17 0.26
N THR A 141 10.61 -23.61 1.05
CA THR A 141 9.26 -24.18 1.22
C THR A 141 8.46 -24.13 -0.09
N PHE A 142 8.70 -23.14 -0.94
CA PHE A 142 7.98 -22.92 -2.20
C PHE A 142 8.75 -23.42 -3.44
N THR A 143 9.54 -24.49 -3.30
CA THR A 143 10.16 -25.14 -4.45
C THR A 143 9.11 -25.87 -5.29
N HIS A 144 9.41 -26.10 -6.57
CA HIS A 144 8.52 -26.83 -7.46
C HIS A 144 8.18 -28.25 -6.95
N SER A 145 9.12 -28.94 -6.28
CA SER A 145 8.86 -30.26 -5.68
C SER A 145 7.85 -30.15 -4.55
N ASN A 146 8.06 -29.23 -3.60
CA ASN A 146 7.16 -29.05 -2.48
C ASN A 146 5.77 -28.61 -2.95
N ILE A 147 5.68 -27.70 -3.94
CA ILE A 147 4.39 -27.27 -4.50
C ILE A 147 3.63 -28.47 -5.10
N LYS A 148 4.32 -29.42 -5.76
CA LYS A 148 3.66 -30.64 -6.27
C LYS A 148 3.04 -31.49 -5.17
N GLU A 149 3.67 -31.54 -3.99
CA GLU A 149 3.14 -32.27 -2.83
C GLU A 149 1.86 -31.60 -2.26
N MET A 150 1.66 -30.30 -2.51
CA MET A 150 0.48 -29.54 -2.09
C MET A 150 -0.74 -29.75 -3.01
N VAL A 151 -0.52 -30.18 -4.26
CA VAL A 151 -1.57 -30.32 -5.29
C VAL A 151 -2.75 -31.20 -4.86
N PRO A 152 -2.57 -32.37 -4.19
CA PRO A 152 -3.69 -33.16 -3.69
C PRO A 152 -4.62 -32.38 -2.75
N THR A 153 -4.06 -31.51 -1.90
CA THR A 153 -4.85 -30.62 -1.03
C THR A 153 -5.62 -29.60 -1.85
N PHE A 154 -4.99 -28.98 -2.85
CA PHE A 154 -5.67 -28.03 -3.74
C PHE A 154 -6.86 -28.68 -4.46
N ILE A 155 -6.68 -29.89 -5.02
CA ILE A 155 -7.74 -30.63 -5.71
C ILE A 155 -8.90 -30.96 -4.76
N ARG A 156 -8.58 -31.38 -3.53
CA ARG A 156 -9.58 -31.70 -2.51
C ARG A 156 -10.44 -30.48 -2.16
N VAL A 157 -9.81 -29.35 -1.82
CA VAL A 157 -10.54 -28.13 -1.44
C VAL A 157 -11.31 -27.56 -2.64
N ALA A 158 -10.72 -27.59 -3.85
CA ALA A 158 -11.42 -27.17 -5.07
C ALA A 158 -12.65 -28.05 -5.38
N SER A 159 -12.60 -29.34 -5.09
CA SER A 159 -13.75 -30.24 -5.23
C SER A 159 -14.86 -29.89 -4.24
N THR A 160 -14.51 -29.50 -3.01
CA THR A 160 -15.47 -28.97 -2.04
C THR A 160 -16.11 -27.68 -2.54
N LEU A 161 -15.32 -26.72 -3.04
CA LEU A 161 -15.83 -25.50 -3.65
C LEU A 161 -16.81 -25.80 -4.80
N LYS A 162 -16.45 -26.73 -5.69
CA LYS A 162 -17.31 -27.16 -6.79
C LYS A 162 -18.68 -27.66 -6.27
N GLY A 163 -18.67 -28.55 -5.29
CA GLY A 163 -19.92 -29.09 -4.71
C GLY A 163 -20.79 -28.01 -4.05
N LEU A 164 -20.18 -26.99 -3.44
CA LEU A 164 -20.93 -25.84 -2.90
C LEU A 164 -21.59 -25.02 -4.01
N ILE A 165 -20.89 -24.76 -5.11
CA ILE A 165 -21.45 -24.04 -6.26
C ILE A 165 -22.57 -24.86 -6.93
N GLU A 166 -22.38 -26.16 -7.13
CA GLU A 166 -23.42 -27.04 -7.68
C GLU A 166 -24.69 -27.04 -6.82
N LYS A 167 -24.53 -27.01 -5.49
CA LYS A 167 -25.66 -26.91 -4.57
C LYS A 167 -26.47 -25.62 -4.76
N GLU A 168 -25.80 -24.48 -4.88
CA GLU A 168 -26.44 -23.18 -5.13
C GLU A 168 -27.22 -23.19 -6.45
N ILE A 169 -26.61 -23.73 -7.51
CA ILE A 169 -27.26 -23.85 -8.83
C ILE A 169 -28.51 -24.74 -8.74
N ASN A 170 -28.41 -25.89 -8.07
CA ASN A 170 -29.53 -26.82 -7.90
C ASN A 170 -30.68 -26.24 -7.06
N GLN A 171 -30.40 -25.23 -6.23
CA GLN A 171 -31.41 -24.49 -5.48
C GLN A 171 -32.10 -23.40 -6.33
N GLY A 172 -31.71 -23.25 -7.60
CA GLY A 172 -32.28 -22.29 -8.53
C GLY A 172 -31.60 -20.91 -8.49
N ASN A 173 -30.47 -20.77 -7.79
CA ASN A 173 -29.75 -19.50 -7.73
C ASN A 173 -29.03 -19.24 -9.06
N SER A 174 -29.50 -18.23 -9.80
CA SER A 174 -28.94 -17.83 -11.11
C SER A 174 -27.82 -16.79 -11.02
N ASN A 175 -27.65 -16.16 -9.85
CA ASN A 175 -26.60 -15.18 -9.59
C ASN A 175 -25.89 -15.53 -8.27
N ILE A 176 -24.66 -16.05 -8.38
CA ILE A 176 -23.88 -16.56 -7.24
C ILE A 176 -22.67 -15.64 -7.04
N ASN A 177 -22.58 -15.00 -5.86
CA ASN A 177 -21.40 -14.24 -5.48
C ASN A 177 -20.27 -15.19 -5.04
N LEU A 178 -19.26 -15.37 -5.90
CA LEU A 178 -18.13 -16.27 -5.65
C LEU A 178 -17.07 -15.72 -4.68
N SER A 179 -17.04 -14.41 -4.43
CA SER A 179 -16.03 -13.77 -3.56
C SER A 179 -15.89 -14.45 -2.19
N PRO A 180 -16.96 -14.67 -1.40
CA PRO A 180 -16.83 -15.37 -0.11
C PRO A 180 -16.37 -16.82 -0.24
N TYR A 181 -16.76 -17.52 -1.32
CA TYR A 181 -16.37 -18.90 -1.55
C TYR A 181 -14.88 -19.02 -1.86
N ILE A 182 -14.36 -18.15 -2.74
CA ILE A 182 -12.94 -18.12 -3.11
C ILE A 182 -12.09 -17.72 -1.90
N SER A 183 -12.51 -16.74 -1.12
CA SER A 183 -11.79 -16.34 0.10
C SER A 183 -11.68 -17.49 1.12
N LYS A 184 -12.79 -18.21 1.38
CA LYS A 184 -12.78 -19.38 2.27
C LYS A 184 -11.91 -20.51 1.71
N THR A 185 -12.07 -20.82 0.43
CA THR A 185 -11.27 -21.85 -0.27
C THR A 185 -9.77 -21.55 -0.17
N THR A 186 -9.38 -20.28 -0.34
CA THR A 186 -7.99 -19.85 -0.24
C THR A 186 -7.45 -20.03 1.18
N LEU A 187 -8.24 -19.67 2.20
CA LEU A 187 -7.87 -19.85 3.61
C LEU A 187 -7.74 -21.35 3.97
N ASP A 188 -8.67 -22.19 3.50
CA ASP A 188 -8.60 -23.64 3.71
C ASP A 188 -7.34 -24.22 3.06
N ILE A 189 -7.03 -23.81 1.83
CA ILE A 189 -5.81 -24.25 1.14
C ILE A 189 -4.56 -23.85 1.92
N ILE A 190 -4.44 -22.58 2.33
CA ILE A 190 -3.26 -22.07 3.06
C ILE A 190 -3.14 -22.72 4.44
N GLY A 191 -4.25 -23.03 5.11
CA GLY A 191 -4.25 -23.65 6.43
C GLY A 191 -4.00 -25.16 6.45
N LEU A 192 -4.14 -25.84 5.30
CA LEU A 192 -4.00 -27.29 5.17
C LEU A 192 -2.67 -27.74 4.55
N VAL A 193 -1.84 -26.79 4.15
CA VAL A 193 -0.57 -27.00 3.45
C VAL A 193 0.60 -26.58 4.32
#